data_AF-A0ABD1HXQ5-F1
#
_entry.id   AF-A0ABD1HXQ5-F1
#
_cell.length_a   1.000
_cell.length_b   1.000
_cell.length_c   1.000
_cell.angle_alpha   90.00
_cell.angle_beta   90.00
_cell.angle_gamma   90.00
#
_symmetry.space_group_name_H-M   'P 1'
#
loop_
_entity.id
_entity.type
_entity.pdbx_description
1 polymer ?
#
loop_
_entity_poly.entity_id
_entity_poly.type
_entity_poly.pdbx_seq_one_letter_code
_entity_poly.pdbx_strand_id
1 'polypeptide(L)' 'MRPTSPDSRHLYIYACTSLKEIPSGIGEISTLHLIELISCVEAIVASARRIEEEQYENGNYDLKLPIANTFNW' A
#
# COMPACT_ATOMS: atom_id res chain seq x y z
N MET A 1 1.64 15.58 -17.20
CA MET A 1 0.49 14.82 -16.67
C MET A 1 0.73 13.35 -16.98
N ARG A 2 0.88 12.50 -15.97
CA ARG A 2 1.01 11.04 -16.16
C ARG A 2 -0.42 10.51 -16.32
N PRO A 3 -0.75 9.73 -17.37
CA PRO A 3 -2.11 9.26 -17.55
C PRO A 3 -2.42 8.29 -16.41
N THR A 4 -3.36 8.66 -15.54
CA THR A 4 -3.99 7.71 -14.61
C THR A 4 -5.00 6.94 -15.43
N SER A 5 -4.81 5.62 -15.55
CA SER A 5 -5.85 4.76 -16.09
C SER A 5 -7.13 4.97 -15.24
N PRO A 6 -8.32 5.08 -15.83
CA PRO A 6 -9.55 5.47 -15.11
C PRO A 6 -9.90 4.60 -13.89
N ASP A 7 -9.37 3.36 -13.82
CA ASP A 7 -9.71 2.37 -12.78
C ASP A 7 -8.62 2.19 -11.70
N SER A 8 -7.59 3.03 -11.72
CA SER A 8 -6.47 3.01 -10.78
C SER A 8 -6.92 3.30 -9.33
N ARG A 9 -6.76 2.33 -8.44
CA ARG A 9 -7.08 2.45 -7.00
C ARG A 9 -5.84 2.76 -6.16
N HIS A 10 -6.04 3.57 -5.12
CA HIS A 10 -5.02 3.99 -4.16
C HIS A 10 -5.50 3.68 -2.73
N LEU A 11 -4.70 2.97 -1.94
CA LEU A 11 -4.86 2.83 -0.50
C LEU A 11 -3.90 3.80 0.23
N TYR A 12 -4.45 4.74 0.98
CA TYR A 12 -3.69 5.70 1.77
C TYR A 12 -3.92 5.46 3.27
N ILE A 13 -2.85 5.27 4.04
CA ILE A 13 -2.91 5.08 5.50
C ILE A 13 -1.98 6.10 6.17
N TYR A 14 -2.57 6.93 7.03
CA TYR A 14 -1.85 8.00 7.74
C TYR A 14 -2.01 7.85 9.25
N ALA A 15 -0.88 7.84 9.97
CA ALA A 15 -0.81 7.86 11.43
C ALA A 15 -1.69 6.81 12.13
N CYS A 16 -1.87 5.64 11.49
CA CYS A 16 -2.75 4.60 12.00
C CYS A 16 -1.98 3.63 12.90
N THR A 17 -1.94 3.93 14.20
CA THR A 17 -1.16 3.16 15.20
C THR A 17 -1.93 2.01 15.82
N SER A 18 -3.27 2.02 15.76
CA SER A 18 -4.12 0.96 16.31
C SER A 18 -4.49 -0.13 15.30
N LEU A 19 -4.29 0.14 13.99
CA LEU A 19 -4.53 -0.87 12.97
C LEU A 19 -3.43 -1.95 13.08
N LYS A 20 -3.85 -3.20 13.18
CA LYS A 20 -2.93 -4.34 13.38
C LYS A 20 -2.32 -4.81 12.07
N GLU A 21 -3.09 -4.76 10.99
CA GLU A 21 -2.66 -5.16 9.66
C GLU A 21 -3.60 -4.59 8.60
N ILE A 22 -3.10 -4.52 7.37
CA ILE A 22 -3.94 -4.38 6.17
C ILE A 22 -4.51 -5.76 5.84
N PRO A 23 -5.84 -5.89 5.65
CA PRO A 23 -6.45 -7.16 5.27
C PRO A 23 -5.89 -7.67 3.93
N SER A 24 -5.60 -8.97 3.86
CA SER A 24 -5.02 -9.60 2.65
C SER A 24 -5.90 -9.47 1.41
N GLY A 25 -7.23 -9.39 1.56
CA GLY A 25 -8.16 -9.18 0.43
C GLY A 25 -7.90 -7.89 -0.36
N ILE A 26 -7.13 -6.94 0.17
CA ILE A 26 -6.63 -5.78 -0.59
C ILE A 26 -5.68 -6.20 -1.72
N GLY A 27 -4.92 -7.28 -1.53
CA GLY A 27 -4.02 -7.85 -2.55
C GLY A 27 -4.73 -8.45 -3.75
N GLU A 28 -6.03 -8.76 -3.65
CA GLU A 28 -6.84 -9.27 -4.77
C GLU A 28 -7.28 -8.16 -5.74
N ILE A 29 -7.10 -6.89 -5.36
CA ILE A 29 -7.50 -5.73 -6.16
C ILE A 29 -6.47 -5.48 -7.25
N SER A 30 -6.64 -6.09 -8.42
CA SER A 30 -5.69 -5.98 -9.56
C SER A 30 -5.48 -4.56 -10.09
N THR A 31 -6.41 -3.63 -9.83
CA THR A 31 -6.26 -2.22 -10.23
C THR A 31 -5.63 -1.33 -9.15
N LEU A 32 -5.23 -1.90 -8.02
CA LEU A 32 -4.48 -1.21 -6.98
C LEU A 32 -3.06 -0.92 -7.51
N HIS A 33 -2.72 0.37 -7.58
CA HIS A 33 -1.43 0.83 -8.11
C HIS A 33 -0.58 1.55 -7.06
N LEU A 34 -1.16 1.87 -5.90
CA LEU A 34 -0.48 2.61 -4.85
C LEU A 34 -1.00 2.20 -3.48
N ILE A 35 -0.08 1.88 -2.58
CA ILE A 35 -0.29 1.80 -1.14
C ILE A 35 0.66 2.82 -0.52
N GLU A 36 0.13 3.94 -0.02
CA GLU A 36 0.93 4.98 0.60
C GLU A 36 0.78 4.93 2.12
N LEU A 37 1.90 4.75 2.81
CA LEU A 37 1.96 4.62 4.26
C LEU A 37 2.73 5.81 4.86
N ILE A 38 2.06 6.58 5.71
CA ILE A 38 2.67 7.72 6.39
C ILE A 38 2.50 7.57 7.90
N SER A 39 3.62 7.66 8.63
CA SER A 39 3.68 7.56 10.10
C SER A 39 2.94 6.33 10.65
N CYS A 40 3.09 5.18 9.97
CA CYS A 40 2.43 3.93 10.32
C CYS A 40 3.35 3.01 11.12
N VAL A 41 2.75 2.14 11.93
CA VAL A 41 3.50 1.13 12.69
C VAL A 41 4.03 0.02 11.78
N GLU A 42 5.08 -0.67 12.22
CA GLU A 42 5.74 -1.73 11.45
C GLU A 42 4.79 -2.85 11.02
N ALA A 43 3.75 -3.14 11.82
CA ALA A 43 2.76 -4.15 11.48
C ALA A 43 2.00 -3.83 10.17
N ILE A 44 1.69 -2.56 9.93
CA ILE A 44 1.06 -2.09 8.68
C ILE A 44 2.03 -2.22 7.51
N VAL A 45 3.28 -1.81 7.71
CA VAL A 45 4.34 -1.95 6.70
C VAL A 45 4.53 -3.42 6.32
N ALA A 46 4.54 -4.33 7.30
CA ALA A 46 4.68 -5.75 7.07
C ALA A 46 3.52 -6.32 6.23
N SER A 47 2.28 -5.96 6.54
CA SER A 47 1.13 -6.37 5.72
C SER A 47 1.14 -5.77 4.31
N ALA A 48 1.58 -4.52 4.16
CA ALA A 48 1.66 -3.88 2.85
C ALA A 48 2.71 -4.53 1.95
N ARG A 49 3.86 -4.95 2.51
CA ARG A 49 4.89 -5.70 1.77
C ARG A 49 4.39 -7.06 1.30
N ARG A 50 3.63 -7.78 2.14
CA ARG A 50 3.00 -9.05 1.72
C ARG A 50 2.07 -8.84 0.52
N ILE A 51 1.26 -7.77 0.55
CA ILE A 51 0.38 -7.42 -0.57
C ILE A 51 1.19 -7.07 -1.83
N GLU A 52 2.30 -6.35 -1.69
CA GLU A 52 3.20 -6.03 -2.81
C GLU A 52 3.80 -7.29 -3.44
N GLU A 53 4.27 -8.23 -2.61
CA GLU A 53 4.80 -9.53 -3.04
C GLU A 53 3.71 -10.37 -3.74
N GLU A 54 2.52 -10.50 -3.16
CA GLU A 54 1.39 -11.24 -3.74
C GLU A 54 0.98 -10.67 -5.12
N GLN A 55 0.91 -9.35 -5.24
CA GLN A 55 0.59 -8.68 -6.51
C GLN A 55 1.69 -8.86 -7.55
N TYR A 56 2.96 -8.82 -7.13
CA TYR A 56 4.10 -9.09 -8.00
C TYR A 56 4.06 -10.53 -8.54
N GLU A 57 3.81 -11.52 -7.67
CA GLU A 57 3.67 -12.93 -8.07
C GLU A 57 2.49 -13.14 -9.04
N ASN A 58 1.43 -12.33 -8.91
CA ASN A 58 0.26 -12.36 -9.79
C ASN A 58 0.38 -11.47 -11.05
N GLY A 59 1.55 -10.88 -11.31
CA GLY A 59 1.83 -10.13 -12.53
C GLY A 59 1.52 -8.63 -12.50
N ASN A 60 1.13 -8.08 -11.34
CA ASN A 60 1.00 -6.64 -11.14
C ASN A 60 2.32 -6.05 -10.62
N TYR A 61 3.19 -5.69 -11.55
CA TYR A 61 4.50 -5.08 -11.26
C TYR A 61 4.44 -3.56 -11.05
N ASP A 62 3.28 -2.94 -11.27
CA ASP A 62 3.11 -1.49 -11.26
C ASP A 62 2.70 -0.93 -9.89
N LEU A 63 2.43 -1.81 -8.90
CA LEU A 63 2.11 -1.43 -7.54
C LEU A 63 3.29 -0.68 -6.90
N LYS A 64 3.00 0.48 -6.31
CA LYS A 64 3.98 1.29 -5.59
C LYS A 64 3.68 1.30 -4.10
N LEU A 65 4.73 1.20 -3.29
CA LEU A 65 4.65 1.22 -1.82
C LEU A 65 5.55 2.33 -1.20
N PRO A 66 5.22 3.63 -1.36
CA PRO A 66 5.93 4.67 -0.63
C PRO A 66 5.63 4.59 0.87
N ILE A 67 6.69 4.60 1.68
CA ILE A 67 6.64 4.57 3.14
C ILE A 67 7.39 5.78 3.67
N ALA A 68 6.70 6.63 4.43
CA ALA A 68 7.28 7.81 5.06
C ALA A 68 7.04 7.77 6.58
N ASN A 69 8.12 7.58 7.35
CA ASN A 69 8.08 7.79 8.81
C ASN A 69 8.46 9.23 9.10
N THR A 70 7.52 10.16 8.99
CA THR A 70 7.73 11.55 9.43
C THR A 70 7.48 11.64 10.93
N PHE A 71 8.50 11.30 11.72
CA PHE A 71 8.62 11.82 13.09
C PHE A 71 9.40 13.12 13.02
N ASN A 72 8.74 14.20 12.58
CA ASN A 72 9.32 15.54 12.68
C ASN A 72 9.02 16.07 14.08
N TRP A 73 10.05 16.11 14.92
CA TRP A 73 10.13 16.90 16.15
C TRP A 73 11.10 18.06 15.93
#